data_AF-A0A014NEQ1-F1
#
_entry.id   AF-A0A014NEQ1-F1
#
_cell.length_a   1.000
_cell.length_b   1.000
_cell.length_c   1.000
_cell.angle_alpha   90.00
_cell.angle_beta   90.00
_cell.angle_gamma   90.00
#
_symmetry.space_group_name_H-M   'P 1'
#
loop_
_entity.id
_entity.type
_entity.pdbx_description
1 polymer ?
#
loop_
_entity_poly.entity_id
_entity_poly.type
_entity_poly.pdbx_seq_one_letter_code
_entity_poly.pdbx_strand_id
1 'polypeptide(L)'
;MHSLAFLATLLIPLAAAAPEVAASPAPEAAGDAIIYDSNNFSGQSENIPVNGVCRNLGPPFIDRGINSIKLVDSGEHCNIH
;
A
#
# COMPACT_ATOMS: atom_id res chain seq x y z
N MET A 1 -55.75 27.22 -34.78
CA MET A 1 -55.29 25.85 -34.47
C MET A 1 -53.79 25.80 -34.71
N HIS A 2 -52.98 26.15 -33.70
CA HIS A 2 -51.51 26.03 -33.78
C HIS A 2 -51.08 24.99 -32.75
N SER A 3 -50.78 23.82 -33.29
CA SER A 3 -50.54 22.58 -32.57
C SER A 3 -49.05 22.42 -32.28
N LEU A 4 -48.74 22.00 -31.05
CA LEU A 4 -47.58 21.19 -30.67
C LEU A 4 -46.19 21.74 -31.03
N ALA A 5 -45.75 22.79 -30.35
CA ALA A 5 -44.34 23.20 -30.37
C ALA A 5 -43.76 23.40 -28.95
N PHE A 6 -44.20 22.60 -27.97
CA PHE A 6 -43.88 22.86 -26.56
C PHE A 6 -43.48 21.64 -25.73
N LEU A 7 -42.91 20.60 -26.34
CA LEU A 7 -42.51 19.38 -25.63
C LEU A 7 -41.19 18.80 -26.14
N ALA A 8 -40.15 19.64 -26.23
CA ALA A 8 -38.83 19.21 -26.68
C ALA A 8 -37.67 19.75 -25.83
N THR A 9 -37.89 20.03 -24.54
CA THR A 9 -36.85 20.64 -23.67
C THR A 9 -36.61 19.91 -22.36
N LEU A 10 -37.05 18.66 -22.22
CA LEU A 10 -36.97 17.93 -20.94
C LEU A 10 -36.06 16.71 -20.99
N LEU A 11 -34.90 16.83 -21.63
CA LEU A 11 -33.82 15.85 -21.53
C LEU A 11 -32.49 16.58 -21.30
N ILE A 12 -32.37 17.18 -20.13
CA ILE A 12 -31.07 17.56 -19.57
C ILE A 12 -30.46 16.26 -19.03
N PRO A 13 -29.32 15.78 -19.56
CA PRO A 13 -28.64 14.67 -18.93
C PRO A 13 -28.06 15.20 -17.62
N LEU A 14 -28.57 14.67 -16.52
CA LEU A 14 -28.05 14.88 -15.18
C LEU A 14 -26.65 14.24 -15.13
N ALA A 15 -25.64 15.02 -15.51
CA ALA A 15 -24.25 14.63 -15.39
C ALA A 15 -23.95 14.44 -13.90
N ALA A 16 -23.89 13.18 -13.48
CA ALA A 16 -23.46 12.77 -12.16
C ALA A 16 -22.02 13.24 -11.95
N ALA A 17 -21.84 14.30 -11.18
CA ALA A 17 -20.55 14.63 -10.60
C ALA A 17 -20.20 13.53 -9.60
N ALA A 18 -19.43 12.55 -10.05
CA ALA A 18 -18.80 11.59 -9.16
C ALA A 18 -17.81 12.37 -8.28
N PRO A 19 -17.82 12.17 -6.95
CA PRO A 19 -16.83 12.80 -6.10
C PRO A 19 -15.46 12.28 -6.51
N GLU A 20 -14.59 13.18 -6.95
CA GLU A 20 -13.18 12.91 -7.11
C GLU A 20 -12.66 12.54 -5.72
N VAL A 21 -12.52 11.24 -5.48
CA VAL A 21 -11.82 10.74 -4.30
C VAL A 21 -10.38 11.18 -4.47
N ALA A 22 -10.05 12.35 -3.90
CA ALA A 22 -8.68 12.73 -3.68
C ALA A 22 -8.03 11.56 -2.94
N ALA A 23 -7.12 10.87 -3.61
CA ALA A 23 -6.31 9.85 -2.97
C ALA A 23 -5.64 10.53 -1.78
N SER A 24 -6.01 10.10 -0.57
CA SER A 24 -5.32 10.53 0.64
C SER A 24 -3.83 10.30 0.39
N PRO A 25 -2.95 11.28 0.63
CA PRO A 25 -1.52 11.02 0.55
C PRO A 25 -1.24 9.80 1.42
N ALA A 26 -0.66 8.76 0.81
CA ALA A 26 -0.20 7.61 1.55
C ALA A 26 0.69 8.14 2.69
N PRO A 27 0.49 7.69 3.94
CA PRO A 27 1.34 8.13 5.03
C PRO A 27 2.79 7.95 4.62
N GLU A 28 3.57 9.01 4.83
CA GLU A 28 4.99 9.05 4.55
C GLU A 28 5.62 7.80 5.18
N ALA A 29 6.18 6.94 4.34
CA ALA A 29 6.68 5.64 4.73
C ALA A 29 7.84 5.80 5.70
N ALA A 30 7.54 5.77 7.00
CA ALA A 30 8.56 5.58 8.02
C ALA A 30 9.21 4.21 7.82
N GLY A 31 10.52 4.18 7.70
CA GLY A 31 11.31 2.96 7.83
C GLY A 31 11.57 2.24 6.53
N ASP A 32 12.84 2.01 6.26
CA ASP A 32 13.27 0.72 5.73
C ASP A 32 13.31 -0.30 6.89
N ALA A 33 12.87 -1.52 6.66
CA ALA A 33 12.98 -2.62 7.62
C ALA A 33 13.99 -3.65 7.13
N ILE A 34 14.93 -4.06 7.97
CA ILE A 34 15.89 -5.13 7.64
C ILE A 34 15.39 -6.41 8.29
N ILE A 35 15.11 -7.43 7.48
CA ILE A 35 14.74 -8.76 7.95
C ILE A 35 15.95 -9.68 7.95
N TYR A 36 15.97 -10.67 8.85
CA TYR A 36 17.07 -11.61 9.02
C TYR A 36 16.55 -13.04 9.09
N ASP A 37 17.28 -13.99 8.49
CA ASP A 37 16.95 -15.42 8.50
C ASP A 37 17.30 -16.10 9.83
N SER A 38 18.00 -15.41 10.73
CA SER A 38 18.42 -15.92 12.04
C SER A 38 18.04 -14.96 13.17
N ASN A 39 18.06 -15.47 14.41
CA ASN A 39 17.80 -14.66 15.61
C ASN A 39 18.91 -13.62 15.84
N ASN A 40 18.59 -12.61 16.66
CA ASN A 40 19.52 -11.58 17.11
C ASN A 40 20.19 -10.80 15.98
N PHE A 41 19.45 -10.50 14.90
CA PHE A 41 19.87 -9.64 13.79
C PHE A 41 21.13 -10.17 13.09
N SER A 42 21.19 -11.49 12.91
CA SER A 42 22.35 -12.20 12.35
C SER A 42 21.96 -13.04 11.13
N GLY A 43 22.95 -13.58 10.44
CA GLY A 43 22.74 -14.41 9.24
C GLY A 43 22.53 -13.61 7.96
N GLN A 44 21.73 -14.13 7.05
CA GLN A 44 21.36 -13.47 5.80
C GLN A 44 20.29 -12.42 6.05
N SER A 45 20.42 -11.27 5.38
CA SER A 45 19.53 -10.13 5.58
C SER A 45 19.02 -9.53 4.29
N GLU A 46 17.81 -8.99 4.33
CA GLU A 46 17.21 -8.28 3.20
C GLU A 46 16.52 -6.99 3.66
N ASN A 47 16.62 -5.94 2.83
CA ASN A 47 15.93 -4.68 3.09
C ASN A 47 14.51 -4.69 2.51
N ILE A 48 13.53 -4.35 3.33
CA ILE A 48 12.10 -4.32 3.02
C ILE A 48 11.64 -2.86 3.07
N PRO A 49 11.40 -2.23 1.91
CA PRO A 49 10.88 -0.88 1.88
C PRO A 49 9.44 -0.85 2.37
N VAL A 50 9.08 0.12 3.22
CA VAL A 50 7.70 0.31 3.72
C VAL A 50 6.87 1.07 2.68
N ASN A 51 6.79 0.54 1.46
CA ASN A 51 6.02 1.14 0.36
C ASN A 51 4.66 0.46 0.12
N GLY A 52 4.25 -0.45 1.00
CA GLY A 52 2.98 -1.18 0.89
C GLY A 52 2.95 -2.26 -0.20
N VAL A 53 4.10 -2.60 -0.81
CA VAL A 53 4.19 -3.61 -1.87
C VAL A 53 4.77 -4.91 -1.30
N CYS A 54 4.06 -6.02 -1.53
CA CYS A 54 4.57 -7.35 -1.17
C CYS A 54 5.81 -7.70 -2.01
N ARG A 55 6.86 -8.21 -1.36
CA ARG A 55 8.06 -8.72 -2.03
C ARG A 55 8.15 -10.23 -1.91
N ASN A 56 8.65 -10.87 -2.95
CA ASN A 56 9.04 -12.28 -2.90
C ASN A 56 10.48 -12.36 -2.39
N LEU A 57 10.67 -13.00 -1.24
CA LEU A 57 11.95 -13.02 -0.51
C LEU A 57 12.88 -14.17 -0.92
N GLY A 58 12.36 -15.20 -1.61
CA GLY A 58 13.15 -16.36 -2.04
C GLY A 58 13.96 -17.05 -0.92
N PRO A 59 14.90 -17.93 -1.27
CA PRO A 59 15.88 -18.46 -0.32
C PRO A 59 16.83 -17.35 0.18
N PRO A 60 17.21 -17.35 1.47
CA PRO A 60 16.92 -18.38 2.47
C PRO A 60 15.58 -18.22 3.21
N PHE A 61 14.88 -17.10 3.04
CA PHE A 61 13.72 -16.75 3.84
C PHE A 61 12.51 -17.67 3.61
N ILE A 62 12.40 -18.27 2.43
CA ILE A 62 11.36 -19.28 2.15
C ILE A 62 11.61 -20.61 2.88
N ASP A 63 12.87 -20.95 3.15
CA ASP A 63 13.25 -22.23 3.75
C ASP A 63 13.39 -22.12 5.27
N ARG A 64 13.99 -21.01 5.75
CA ARG A 64 14.33 -20.78 7.16
C ARG A 64 13.41 -19.80 7.87
N GLY A 65 12.56 -19.10 7.12
CA GLY A 65 11.71 -18.04 7.65
C GLY A 65 12.48 -16.76 7.96
N ILE A 66 11.74 -15.80 8.52
CA ILE A 66 12.29 -14.58 9.11
C ILE A 66 12.32 -14.79 10.61
N ASN A 67 13.46 -14.57 11.25
CA ASN A 67 13.66 -14.83 12.68
C ASN A 67 13.98 -13.55 13.48
N SER A 68 14.43 -12.48 12.82
CA SER A 68 14.50 -11.16 13.47
C SER A 68 14.34 -10.00 12.47
N ILE A 69 13.91 -8.84 12.97
CA ILE A 69 13.62 -7.63 12.19
C ILE A 69 14.20 -6.42 12.89
N LYS A 70 14.89 -5.56 12.14
CA LYS A 70 15.36 -4.25 12.58
C LYS A 70 14.63 -3.15 11.81
N LEU A 71 14.01 -2.23 12.53
CA LEU A 71 13.40 -1.03 11.95
C LEU A 71 14.45 0.10 11.96
N VAL A 72 14.87 0.56 10.77
CA VAL A 72 16.03 1.46 10.62
C VAL A 72 15.79 2.82 11.28
N ASP A 73 14.57 3.36 11.11
CA ASP A 73 14.25 4.71 11.58
C ASP A 73 13.78 4.76 13.03
N SER A 74 13.25 3.67 13.59
CA SER A 74 12.79 3.63 14.99
C SER A 74 13.82 3.06 15.96
N GLY A 75 14.87 2.40 15.46
CA GLY A 75 15.85 1.70 16.30
C GLY A 75 15.25 0.49 17.03
N GLU A 76 14.05 0.06 16.64
CA GLU A 76 13.36 -1.09 17.22
C GLU A 76 13.83 -2.40 16.60
N HIS A 77 13.91 -3.40 17.47
CA HIS A 77 14.64 -4.63 17.26
C HIS A 77 13.78 -5.78 17.79
N CYS A 78 13.24 -6.61 16.88
CA CYS A 78 12.31 -7.68 17.24
C CYS A 78 12.90 -9.05 16.86
N ASN A 79 12.92 -10.00 17.81
CA ASN A 79 13.04 -11.42 17.50
C ASN A 79 11.63 -11.99 17.28
N ILE A 80 11.51 -12.94 16.35
CA ILE A 80 10.24 -13.61 16.04
C ILE A 80 10.28 -15.00 16.70
N HIS A 81 9.22 -15.37 17.40
CA HIS A 81 9.09 -16.65 18.13
C HIS A 81 7.87 -17.43 17.64
#